data_AF-K1XLG9-F1
#
_entry.id   AF-K1XLG9-F1
#
_cell.length_a   1.000
_cell.length_b   1.000
_cell.length_c   1.000
_cell.angle_alpha   90.00
_cell.angle_beta   90.00
_cell.angle_gamma   90.00
#
_symmetry.space_group_name_H-M   'P 1'
#
loop_
_entity.id
_entity.type
_entity.pdbx_description
1 polymer ?
#
loop_
_entity_poly.entity_id
_entity_poly.type
_entity_poly.pdbx_seq_one_letter_code
_entity_poly.pdbx_strand_id
1 'polypeptide(L)' 'MKTPDETVAEKVGAIFEKQGLILSAKTSNFISNLASGKLRVDDWSLYADLAIEKDKDSNEKKN' A
#
# COMPACT_ATOMS: atom_id res chain seq x y z
N MET A 1 23.25 5.01 -5.18
CA MET A 1 22.80 3.66 -4.77
C MET A 1 21.61 3.82 -3.86
N LYS A 2 20.58 2.97 -3.99
CA LYS A 2 19.46 2.93 -3.04
C LYS A 2 19.85 2.13 -1.81
N THR A 3 19.34 2.50 -0.65
CA THR A 3 19.46 1.74 0.58
C THR A 3 18.62 0.46 0.51
N PRO A 4 18.92 -0.56 1.34
CA PRO A 4 18.07 -1.74 1.49
C PRO A 4 16.62 -1.36 1.84
N ASP A 5 16.44 -0.37 2.70
CA ASP A 5 15.12 0.09 3.17
C ASP A 5 14.31 0.73 2.04
N GLU A 6 14.93 1.57 1.21
CA GLU A 6 14.30 2.13 0.00
C GLU A 6 13.90 1.03 -1.00
N THR A 7 14.76 0.02 -1.16
CA THR A 7 14.49 -1.10 -2.07
C THR A 7 13.32 -1.95 -1.60
N VAL A 8 13.22 -2.20 -0.28
CA VAL A 8 12.09 -2.92 0.32
C VAL A 8 10.82 -2.07 0.20
N ALA A 9 10.88 -0.79 0.52
CA ALA A 9 9.73 0.10 0.45
C ALA A 9 9.14 0.20 -0.96
N GLU A 10 9.98 0.26 -1.99
CA GLU A 10 9.54 0.25 -3.38
C GLU A 10 8.81 -1.04 -3.77
N LYS A 11 9.31 -2.20 -3.32
CA LYS A 11 8.65 -3.49 -3.57
C LYS A 11 7.29 -3.56 -2.89
N VAL A 12 7.19 -3.10 -1.64
CA VAL A 12 5.92 -3.05 -0.90
C VAL A 12 4.94 -2.08 -1.59
N GLY A 13 5.39 -0.88 -1.96
CA GLY A 13 4.58 0.10 -2.69
C GLY A 13 4.02 -0.46 -4.00
N ALA A 14 4.85 -1.13 -4.80
CA ALA A 14 4.42 -1.75 -6.05
C ALA A 14 3.39 -2.88 -5.84
N ILE A 15 3.52 -3.67 -4.77
CA ILE A 15 2.52 -4.70 -4.41
C ILE A 15 1.19 -4.05 -4.06
N PHE A 16 1.21 -3.01 -3.23
CA PHE A 16 0.01 -2.32 -2.77
C PHE A 16 -0.72 -1.61 -3.92
N GLU A 17 0.02 -0.94 -4.81
CA GLU A 17 -0.54 -0.32 -6.01
C GLU A 17 -1.13 -1.37 -6.96
N LYS A 18 -0.43 -2.48 -7.22
CA LYS A 18 -0.96 -3.58 -8.04
C LYS A 18 -2.22 -4.19 -7.43
N GLN A 19 -2.31 -4.20 -6.11
CA GLN A 19 -3.50 -4.65 -5.41
C GLN A 19 -4.58 -3.56 -5.27
N GLY A 20 -4.37 -2.33 -5.75
CA GLY A 20 -5.36 -1.26 -5.61
C GLY A 20 -5.57 -0.83 -4.15
N LEU A 21 -4.65 -1.17 -3.25
CA LEU A 21 -4.68 -0.78 -1.84
C LEU A 21 -4.17 0.64 -1.62
N ILE A 22 -3.55 1.23 -2.66
CA ILE A 22 -3.05 2.60 -2.67
C ILE A 22 -3.33 3.18 -4.05
N LEU A 23 -3.83 4.41 -4.09
CA LEU A 23 -3.97 5.18 -5.33
C LEU A 23 -2.59 5.57 -5.86
N SER A 24 -2.36 5.50 -7.18
CA SER A 24 -1.03 5.79 -7.76
C SER A 24 -0.45 7.15 -7.34
N ALA A 25 -1.32 8.16 -7.20
CA ALA A 25 -0.95 9.50 -6.73
C ALA A 25 -0.41 9.54 -5.29
N LYS A 26 -0.71 8.53 -4.46
CA LYS A 26 -0.25 8.39 -3.08
C LYS A 26 0.93 7.41 -2.93
N THR A 27 1.23 6.60 -3.95
CA THR A 27 2.29 5.57 -3.91
C THR A 27 3.66 6.13 -3.57
N SER A 28 4.04 7.27 -4.16
CA SER A 28 5.36 7.89 -3.90
C SER A 28 5.52 8.33 -2.43
N ASN A 29 4.50 8.98 -1.85
CA ASN A 29 4.52 9.41 -0.45
C ASN A 29 4.52 8.20 0.50
N PHE A 30 3.76 7.15 0.16
CA PHE A 30 3.79 5.88 0.92
C PHE A 30 5.18 5.26 0.95
N ILE A 31 5.82 5.10 -0.22
CA ILE A 31 7.17 4.52 -0.32
C ILE A 31 8.17 5.35 0.51
N SER A 32 8.09 6.67 0.43
CA SER A 32 8.98 7.56 1.19
C SER A 32 8.79 7.45 2.71
N ASN A 33 7.55 7.40 3.19
CA ASN A 33 7.24 7.24 4.61
C ASN A 33 7.58 5.85 5.12
N LEU A 34 7.39 4.81 4.29
CA LEU A 34 7.77 3.44 4.61
C LEU A 34 9.30 3.30 4.72
N ALA A 35 10.05 3.81 3.74
CA ALA A 35 11.52 3.78 3.72
C ALA A 35 12.13 4.54 4.91
N SER A 36 11.45 5.57 5.41
CA SER A 36 11.91 6.38 6.56
C SER A 36 11.36 5.91 7.91
N GLY A 37 10.57 4.83 7.96
CA GLY A 37 9.96 4.33 9.19
C GLY A 37 8.94 5.28 9.82
N LYS A 38 8.34 6.18 9.03
CA LYS A 38 7.43 7.24 9.48
C LYS A 38 5.94 6.92 9.33
N LEU A 39 5.59 5.72 8.85
CA LEU A 39 4.19 5.31 8.75
C LEU A 39 3.52 5.29 10.13
N ARG A 40 2.36 5.94 10.22
CA ARG A 40 1.54 5.98 11.42
C ARG A 40 0.45 4.92 11.37
N VAL A 41 -0.18 4.66 12.51
CA VAL A 41 -1.34 3.74 12.59
C VAL A 41 -2.44 4.18 11.62
N ASP A 42 -2.72 5.47 11.51
CA ASP A 42 -3.75 6.00 10.61
C ASP A 42 -3.45 5.70 9.13
N ASP A 43 -2.17 5.69 8.73
CA ASP A 43 -1.78 5.30 7.38
C ASP A 43 -2.11 3.81 7.14
N TRP A 44 -1.86 2.95 8.14
CA TRP A 44 -2.20 1.53 8.09
C TRP A 44 -3.70 1.25 8.10
N SER A 45 -4.49 2.02 8.86
CA SER A 45 -5.95 1.88 8.92
C SER A 45 -6.57 2.13 7.54
N LEU A 46 -6.13 3.17 6.83
CA LEU A 46 -6.58 3.44 5.46
C LEU A 46 -6.30 2.26 4.50
N TYR A 47 -5.15 1.60 4.65
CA TYR A 47 -4.80 0.44 3.82
C TYR A 47 -5.62 -0.80 4.16
N ALA A 48 -5.93 -1.01 5.43
CA ALA A 48 -6.77 -2.12 5.88
C ALA A 48 -8.20 -1.99 5.34
N ASP A 49 -8.76 -0.78 5.37
CA ASP A 49 -10.12 -0.52 4.87
C ASP A 49 -10.22 -0.80 3.36
N LEU A 50 -9.25 -0.32 2.57
CA LEU A 50 -9.19 -0.58 1.13
C LEU A 50 -9.01 -2.08 0.80
N ALA A 51 -8.27 -2.81 1.64
CA ALA A 51 -8.10 -4.25 1.47
C ALA A 51 -9.40 -5.02 1.73
N ILE A 52 -10.16 -4.61 2.75
CA ILE A 52 -11.47 -5.21 3.09
C ILE A 52 -12.50 -4.93 2.00
N GLU A 53 -12.56 -3.70 1.48
CA GLU A 53 -13.47 -3.34 0.38
C GLU A 53 -13.20 -4.18 -0.87
N LYS A 54 -11.93 -4.35 -1.23
CA LYS A 54 -11.55 -5.18 -2.39
C LYS A 54 -11.94 -6.65 -2.24
N ASP A 55 -11.82 -7.21 -1.04
CA ASP A 55 -12.21 -8.59 -0.77
C ASP A 55 -13.73 -8.78 -0.94
N LYS A 56 -14.53 -7.82 -0.44
CA LYS A 56 -15.99 -7.80 -0.66
C LYS A 56 -16.35 -7.74 -2.14
N ASP A 57 -15.78 -6.81 -2.90
CA ASP A 57 -16.01 -6.68 -4.35
C ASP A 57 -15.65 -7.97 -5.13
N SER A 58 -14.57 -8.63 -4.71
CA SER A 58 -14.12 -9.88 -5.32
C SER A 58 -15.03 -11.06 -5.01
N ASN A 59 -15.71 -11.03 -3.86
CA ASN A 59 -16.63 -12.07 -3.43
C ASN A 59 -18.02 -11.91 -4.07
N GLU A 60 -18.51 -10.67 -4.23
CA GLU A 60 -19.78 -10.40 -4.91
C GLU A 60 -19.75 -10.73 -6.41
N LYS A 61 -18.61 -10.56 -7.09
CA LYS A 61 -18.47 -10.94 -8.50
C LYS A 61 -18.41 -12.45 -8.77
N LYS A 62 -18.34 -13.29 -7.73
CA LYS A 62 -18.25 -14.76 -7.87
C LYS A 62 -19.59 -15.48 -7.68
N ASN A 63 -20.67 -14.76 -7.36
CA ASN A 63 -22.02 -15.30 -7.23
C ASN A 63 -22.92 -14.95 -8.43
#